data_AF-A0A821PBY7-F1
#
_entry.id   AF-A0A821PBY7-F1
#
_cell.length_a   1.000
_cell.length_b   1.000
_cell.length_c   1.000
_cell.angle_alpha   90.00
_cell.angle_beta   90.00
_cell.angle_gamma   90.00
#
_symmetry.space_group_name_H-M   'P 1'
#
loop_
_entity.id
_entity.type
_entity.pdbx_description
1 polymer ?
#
loop_
_entity_poly.entity_id
_entity_poly.type
_entity_poly.pdbx_seq_one_letter_code
_entity_poly.pdbx_strand_id
1 'polypeptide(L)'
;DVQIITEKVSVKERELCIKRAATVGKVTLLTRTFGRGTDFICRSQQLLLNGGIHVLQTFFSEELSEEYQIMGRGARQGDHGSYRMILSDKDLEWVLGASWEEELPKIVGTTLYQTLNEARNARYES
;
A
#
# COMPACT_ATOMS: atom_id res chain seq x y z
N ASP A 1 7.63 -18.28 1.27
CA ASP A 1 8.34 -17.92 0.03
C ASP A 1 7.96 -16.49 -0.33
N VAL A 2 8.91 -15.57 -0.31
CA VAL A 2 8.70 -14.12 -0.48
C VAL A 2 9.33 -13.68 -1.79
N GLN A 3 8.55 -13.01 -2.65
CA GLN A 3 9.05 -12.44 -3.90
C GLN A 3 9.27 -10.94 -3.72
N ILE A 4 10.34 -10.41 -4.31
CA ILE A 4 10.68 -8.98 -4.22
C ILE A 4 10.72 -8.42 -5.64
N ILE A 5 9.93 -7.38 -5.89
CA ILE A 5 9.86 -6.68 -7.17
C ILE A 5 10.42 -5.26 -6.97
N THR A 6 11.54 -4.99 -7.65
CA THR A 6 12.26 -3.71 -7.64
C THR A 6 12.49 -3.22 -9.08
N GLU A 7 13.07 -2.04 -9.24
CA GLU A 7 13.52 -1.48 -10.52
C GLU A 7 14.54 -2.33 -11.26
N LYS A 8 15.24 -3.21 -10.54
CA LYS A 8 16.29 -4.06 -11.10
C LYS A 8 15.73 -5.34 -11.71
N VAL A 9 14.49 -5.70 -11.41
CA VAL A 9 13.86 -6.91 -11.95
C VAL A 9 13.47 -6.68 -13.41
N SER A 10 13.89 -7.60 -14.28
CA SER A 10 13.57 -7.50 -15.71
C SER A 10 12.07 -7.50 -15.97
N VAL A 11 11.63 -6.92 -17.09
CA VAL A 11 10.20 -6.88 -17.47
C VAL A 11 9.56 -8.28 -17.46
N LYS A 12 10.27 -9.26 -18.03
CA LYS A 12 9.81 -10.65 -18.14
C LYS A 12 9.68 -11.34 -16.77
N GLU A 13 10.68 -11.18 -15.91
CA GLU A 13 10.63 -11.75 -14.55
C GLU A 13 9.54 -11.08 -13.72
N ARG A 14 9.39 -9.76 -13.87
CA ARG A 14 8.34 -9.00 -13.20
C ARG A 14 6.95 -9.50 -13.58
N GLU A 15 6.66 -9.68 -14.88
CA GLU A 15 5.39 -10.26 -15.32
C GLU A 15 5.13 -11.64 -14.72
N LEU A 16 6.18 -12.46 -14.60
CA LEU A 16 6.09 -13.77 -13.97
C LEU A 16 5.78 -13.66 -12.47
N CYS A 17 6.45 -12.75 -11.75
CA CYS A 17 6.19 -12.49 -10.34
C CYS A 17 4.77 -11.98 -10.12
N ILE A 18 4.29 -11.02 -10.92
CA ILE A 18 2.92 -10.49 -10.83
C ILE A 18 1.89 -11.60 -11.02
N LYS A 19 2.06 -12.46 -12.03
CA LYS A 19 1.18 -13.61 -12.28
C LYS A 19 1.16 -14.60 -11.10
N ARG A 20 2.26 -14.73 -10.38
CA ARG A 20 2.39 -15.63 -9.21
C ARG A 20 1.92 -14.99 -7.91
N ALA A 21 1.96 -13.67 -7.79
CA ALA A 21 1.61 -12.93 -6.58
C ALA A 21 0.15 -13.15 -6.15
N ALA A 22 -0.77 -13.31 -7.10
CA ALA A 22 -2.19 -13.56 -6.84
C ALA A 22 -2.52 -15.05 -6.61
N THR A 23 -1.71 -15.75 -5.82
CA THR A 23 -1.93 -17.15 -5.44
C THR A 23 -1.85 -17.35 -3.92
N VAL A 24 -2.53 -18.38 -3.43
CA VAL A 24 -2.63 -18.64 -1.97
C VAL A 24 -1.25 -18.88 -1.37
N GLY A 25 -0.98 -18.24 -0.23
CA GLY A 25 0.26 -18.40 0.53
C GLY A 25 1.48 -17.68 -0.06
N LYS A 26 1.31 -16.84 -1.08
CA LYS A 26 2.38 -16.01 -1.63
C LYS A 26 2.39 -14.62 -1.01
N VAL A 27 3.59 -14.14 -0.72
CA VAL A 27 3.86 -12.78 -0.26
C VAL A 27 4.76 -12.12 -1.28
N THR A 28 4.36 -10.94 -1.75
CA THR A 28 5.13 -10.15 -2.73
C THR A 28 5.42 -8.78 -2.14
N LEU A 29 6.69 -8.41 -2.08
CA LEU A 29 7.18 -7.11 -1.66
C LEU A 29 7.44 -6.26 -2.90
N LEU A 30 6.90 -5.05 -2.91
CA LEU A 30 7.06 -4.07 -3.98
C LEU A 30 7.71 -2.82 -3.39
N THR A 31 8.74 -2.29 -4.06
CA THR A 31 9.25 -0.95 -3.76
C THR A 31 8.23 0.12 -4.14
N ARG A 32 8.22 1.27 -3.46
CA ARG A 32 7.27 2.39 -3.70
C ARG A 32 7.11 2.77 -5.17
N THR A 33 8.21 2.85 -5.91
CA THR A 33 8.24 3.22 -7.33
C THR A 33 7.52 2.20 -8.24
N PHE A 34 7.22 1.01 -7.73
CA PHE A 34 6.68 -0.10 -8.50
C PHE A 34 5.20 -0.33 -8.21
N GLY A 35 4.43 -0.21 -9.28
CA GLY A 35 3.06 -0.67 -9.32
C GLY A 35 2.14 0.18 -10.19
N ARG A 36 2.58 1.34 -10.69
CA ARG A 36 1.77 2.04 -11.71
C ARG A 36 1.59 1.12 -12.93
N GLY A 37 0.34 0.86 -13.31
CA GLY A 37 -0.01 -0.02 -14.43
C GLY A 37 0.19 -1.53 -14.23
N THR A 38 0.45 -1.98 -12.99
CA THR A 38 0.54 -3.42 -12.67
C THR A 38 -0.78 -3.95 -12.14
N ASP A 39 -1.28 -5.04 -12.73
CA ASP A 39 -2.52 -5.70 -12.34
C ASP A 39 -2.29 -7.08 -11.71
N PHE A 40 -2.81 -7.27 -10.50
CA PHE A 40 -2.77 -8.53 -9.77
C PHE A 40 -4.08 -9.28 -9.95
N ILE A 41 -4.27 -9.83 -11.15
CA ILE A 41 -5.49 -10.57 -11.49
C ILE A 41 -5.51 -11.88 -10.69
N CYS A 42 -6.46 -11.98 -9.75
CA CYS A 42 -6.72 -13.19 -9.02
C CYS A 42 -7.47 -14.20 -9.91
N ARG A 43 -6.83 -15.33 -10.22
CA ARG A 43 -7.48 -16.47 -10.91
C ARG A 43 -7.74 -17.65 -9.98
N SER A 44 -7.33 -17.55 -8.73
CA SER A 44 -7.44 -18.63 -7.76
C SER A 44 -8.78 -18.55 -7.02
N GLN A 45 -9.67 -19.50 -7.29
CA GLN A 45 -10.95 -19.59 -6.58
C GLN A 45 -10.77 -19.69 -5.07
N GLN A 46 -9.75 -20.43 -4.61
CA GLN A 46 -9.42 -20.55 -3.19
C GLN A 46 -9.01 -19.21 -2.57
N LEU A 47 -8.26 -18.38 -3.30
CA LEU A 47 -7.88 -17.05 -2.81
C LEU A 47 -9.10 -16.13 -2.69
N LEU A 48 -10.02 -16.16 -3.68
CA LEU A 48 -11.27 -15.41 -3.63
C LEU A 48 -12.16 -15.85 -2.45
N LEU A 49 -12.28 -17.15 -2.21
CA LEU A 49 -13.00 -17.70 -1.04
C LEU A 49 -12.38 -17.27 0.30
N ASN A 50 -11.08 -16.97 0.32
CA ASN A 50 -10.37 -16.46 1.50
C ASN A 50 -10.42 -14.92 1.64
N GLY A 51 -11.25 -14.22 0.84
CA GLY A 51 -11.39 -12.76 0.89
C GLY A 51 -10.46 -12.00 -0.07
N GLY A 52 -9.74 -12.71 -0.94
CA GLY A 52 -8.93 -12.15 -2.02
C GLY A 52 -7.55 -11.63 -1.58
N ILE A 53 -7.02 -10.67 -2.34
CA ILE A 53 -5.67 -10.13 -2.08
C ILE A 53 -5.74 -9.15 -0.92
N HIS A 54 -4.79 -9.29 0.01
CA HIS A 54 -4.54 -8.30 1.04
C HIS A 54 -3.37 -7.40 0.64
N VAL A 55 -3.59 -6.10 0.61
CA VAL A 55 -2.56 -5.09 0.35
C VAL A 55 -2.13 -4.47 1.67
N LEU A 56 -0.82 -4.52 1.93
CA LEU A 56 -0.18 -3.84 3.05
C LEU A 56 0.70 -2.73 2.51
N GLN A 57 0.35 -1.48 2.85
CA GLN A 57 1.18 -0.32 2.55
C GLN A 57 2.03 0.03 3.78
N THR A 58 3.35 0.13 3.58
CA THR A 58 4.32 0.31 4.68
C THR A 58 4.90 1.72 4.77
N PHE A 59 4.28 2.69 4.10
CA PHE A 59 4.71 4.09 4.08
C PHE A 59 3.47 4.98 3.90
N PHE A 60 3.53 6.23 4.35
CA PHE A 60 2.43 7.16 4.11
C PHE A 60 2.62 7.82 2.75
N SER A 61 1.64 7.70 1.84
CA SER A 61 1.74 8.29 0.50
C SER A 61 1.74 9.82 0.59
N GLU A 62 2.66 10.45 -0.12
CA GLU A 62 2.70 11.91 -0.29
C GLU A 62 1.45 12.43 -1.01
N GLU A 63 0.99 11.67 -2.00
CA GLU A 63 -0.21 11.99 -2.77
C GLU A 63 -1.34 11.03 -2.43
N LEU A 64 -2.54 11.57 -2.21
CA LEU A 64 -3.73 10.75 -2.00
C LEU A 64 -4.02 9.85 -3.23
N SER A 65 -3.67 10.30 -4.43
CA SER A 65 -3.80 9.50 -5.65
C SER A 65 -2.88 8.28 -5.69
N GLU A 66 -1.67 8.35 -5.11
CA GLU A 66 -0.75 7.22 -4.98
C GLU A 66 -1.34 6.17 -4.04
N GLU A 67 -1.90 6.61 -2.91
CA GLU A 67 -2.57 5.74 -1.94
C GLU A 67 -3.75 4.98 -2.58
N TYR A 68 -4.64 5.67 -3.29
CA TYR A 68 -5.76 5.04 -4.00
C TYR A 68 -5.30 4.02 -5.04
N GLN A 69 -4.20 4.31 -5.74
CA GLN A 69 -3.61 3.36 -6.71
C GLN A 69 -3.06 2.10 -6.02
N ILE A 70 -2.47 2.23 -4.83
CA ILE A 70 -1.97 1.09 -4.04
C ILE A 70 -3.15 0.28 -3.49
N MET A 71 -4.14 0.94 -2.90
CA MET A 71 -5.34 0.29 -2.37
C MET A 71 -6.09 -0.50 -3.46
N GLY A 72 -6.19 0.05 -4.67
CA GLY A 72 -6.84 -0.60 -5.82
C GLY A 72 -6.15 -1.86 -6.36
N ARG A 73 -5.02 -2.28 -5.78
CA ARG A 73 -4.33 -3.53 -6.16
C ARG A 73 -4.98 -4.78 -5.60
N GLY A 74 -5.74 -4.66 -4.51
CA GLY A 74 -6.29 -5.79 -3.76
C GLY A 74 -7.64 -6.29 -4.27
N ALA A 75 -8.42 -5.43 -4.91
CA ALA A 75 -9.79 -5.70 -5.33
C ALA A 75 -10.04 -5.10 -6.71
N ARG A 76 -10.13 -5.94 -7.75
CA ARG A 76 -10.50 -5.51 -9.12
C ARG A 76 -11.72 -6.28 -9.62
N GLN A 77 -12.50 -5.63 -10.48
CA GLN A 77 -13.66 -6.24 -11.16
C GLN A 77 -14.73 -6.83 -10.21
N GLY A 78 -14.86 -6.28 -9.00
CA GLY A 78 -15.83 -6.76 -8.01
C GLY A 78 -15.32 -7.88 -7.11
N ASP A 79 -14.07 -8.32 -7.29
CA ASP A 79 -13.43 -9.28 -6.38
C ASP A 79 -13.27 -8.67 -4.99
N HIS A 80 -13.43 -9.51 -3.97
CA HIS A 80 -13.09 -9.15 -2.60
C HIS A 80 -11.58 -8.91 -2.49
N GLY A 81 -11.23 -7.96 -1.62
CA GLY A 81 -9.86 -7.66 -1.26
C GLY A 81 -9.86 -6.80 -0.01
N SER A 82 -8.70 -6.66 0.60
CA SER A 82 -8.57 -5.82 1.79
C SER A 82 -7.28 -5.02 1.76
N TYR A 83 -7.29 -3.91 2.46
CA TYR A 83 -6.19 -2.97 2.51
C TYR A 83 -5.93 -2.57 3.96
N ARG A 84 -4.65 -2.50 4.34
CA ARG A 84 -4.21 -1.90 5.59
C ARG A 84 -2.92 -1.13 5.36
N MET A 85 -2.70 -0.16 6.23
CA MET A 85 -1.47 0.62 6.30
C MET A 85 -0.78 0.34 7.64
N ILE A 86 0.53 0.11 7.60
CA ILE A 86 1.37 -0.06 8.80
C ILE A 86 2.51 0.93 8.65
N LEU A 87 2.56 1.92 9.53
CA LEU A 87 3.50 3.04 9.43
C LEU A 87 4.52 2.97 10.56
N SER A 88 5.73 3.43 10.24
CA SER A 88 6.74 3.76 11.24
C SER A 88 6.48 5.19 11.71
N ASP A 89 6.39 5.39 13.02
CA ASP A 89 6.15 6.72 13.61
C ASP A 89 7.18 7.75 13.13
N LYS A 90 8.45 7.35 13.05
CA LYS A 90 9.55 8.20 12.57
C LYS A 90 9.34 8.65 11.12
N ASP A 91 8.73 7.82 10.29
CA ASP A 91 8.48 8.15 8.88
C ASP A 91 7.31 9.14 8.72
N LEU A 92 6.63 9.54 9.80
CA LEU A 92 5.58 10.57 9.81
C LEU A 92 6.10 11.99 10.05
N GLU A 93 7.40 12.15 10.33
CA GLU A 93 8.02 13.47 10.53
C GLU A 93 7.74 14.44 9.37
N TRP A 94 7.75 13.95 8.13
CA TRP A 94 7.52 14.81 6.98
C TRP A 94 6.11 15.41 6.95
N VAL A 95 5.10 14.70 7.50
CA VAL A 95 3.70 15.15 7.50
C VAL A 95 3.35 15.90 8.79
N LEU A 96 3.85 15.46 9.94
CA LEU A 96 3.60 16.08 11.25
C LEU A 96 4.57 17.22 11.59
N GLY A 97 5.70 17.31 10.90
CA GLY A 97 6.76 18.28 11.17
C GLY A 97 7.76 17.82 12.24
N ALA A 98 8.71 18.71 12.58
CA ALA A 98 9.82 18.40 13.49
C ALA A 98 9.37 18.00 14.92
N SER A 99 8.17 18.41 15.34
CA SER A 99 7.58 18.08 16.65
C SER A 99 6.76 16.78 16.62
N TRP A 100 6.92 15.92 15.62
CA TRP A 100 6.11 14.70 15.46
C TRP A 100 6.10 13.78 16.68
N GLU A 101 7.20 13.69 17.44
CA GLU A 101 7.29 12.88 18.67
C GLU A 101 6.32 13.37 19.77
N GLU A 102 6.05 14.68 19.81
CA GLU A 102 5.11 15.28 20.75
C GLU A 102 3.68 15.30 20.21
N GLU A 103 3.51 15.43 18.89
CA GLU A 103 2.20 15.50 18.24
C GLU A 103 1.55 14.12 18.08
N LEU A 104 2.30 13.10 17.66
CA LEU A 104 1.76 11.78 17.35
C LEU A 104 1.00 11.14 18.53
N PRO A 105 1.49 11.16 19.79
CA PRO A 105 0.75 10.60 20.93
C PRO A 105 -0.56 11.33 21.24
N LYS A 106 -0.72 12.59 20.80
CA LYS A 106 -1.96 13.37 20.97
C LYS A 106 -3.05 12.92 19.99
N ILE A 107 -2.68 12.24 18.91
CA ILE A 107 -3.58 11.75 17.88
C ILE A 107 -4.07 10.35 18.26
N VAL A 108 -5.31 10.24 18.75
CA VAL A 108 -5.81 8.99 19.35
C VAL A 108 -6.75 8.23 18.40
N GLY A 109 -6.48 6.94 18.19
CA GLY A 109 -7.46 5.98 17.67
C GLY A 109 -7.92 6.26 16.23
N THR A 110 -9.24 6.32 16.01
CA THR A 110 -9.86 6.40 14.67
C THR A 110 -9.56 7.69 13.91
N THR A 111 -9.04 8.72 14.57
CA THR A 111 -8.72 9.99 13.94
C THR A 111 -7.32 10.04 13.33
N LEU A 112 -6.44 9.06 13.60
CA LEU A 112 -5.04 9.09 13.15
C LEU A 112 -4.91 9.27 11.65
N TYR A 113 -5.58 8.43 10.86
CA TYR A 113 -5.55 8.55 9.41
C TYR A 113 -6.14 9.89 8.94
N GLN A 114 -7.23 10.35 9.55
CA GLN A 114 -7.87 11.61 9.18
C GLN A 114 -6.92 12.79 9.41
N THR A 115 -6.29 12.88 10.58
CA THR A 115 -5.33 13.95 10.91
C THR A 115 -4.13 13.93 9.98
N LEU A 116 -3.56 12.76 9.69
CA LEU A 116 -2.45 12.64 8.74
C LEU A 116 -2.85 13.05 7.32
N ASN A 117 -4.07 12.68 6.89
CA ASN A 117 -4.58 13.05 5.57
C ASN A 117 -4.86 14.56 5.44
N GLU A 118 -5.41 15.19 6.47
CA GLU A 118 -5.61 16.65 6.52
C GLU A 118 -4.26 17.39 6.46
N ALA A 119 -3.29 16.95 7.27
CA ALA A 119 -1.93 17.51 7.27
C ALA A 119 -1.22 17.33 5.93
N ARG A 120 -1.40 16.18 5.26
CA ARG A 120 -0.91 15.94 3.89
C ARG A 120 -1.49 16.94 2.91
N ASN A 121 -2.81 17.08 2.85
CA ASN A 121 -3.48 17.93 1.86
C ASN A 121 -3.16 19.42 2.05
N ALA A 122 -3.05 19.87 3.30
CA ALA A 122 -2.69 21.25 3.62
C ALA A 122 -1.33 21.68 3.05
N ARG A 123 -0.39 20.75 2.81
CA ARG A 123 0.93 21.04 2.21
C ARG A 123 0.88 21.32 0.71
N TYR A 124 -0.19 20.93 0.03
CA TYR A 124 -0.36 21.13 -1.42
C TYR A 124 -1.28 22.30 -1.75
N GLU A 125 -2.00 22.82 -0.76
CA GLU A 125 -2.86 24.01 -0.88
C GLU A 125 -2.13 25.33 -0.57
N SER A 126 -0.87 25.25 -0.08
CA SER A 126 0.03 26.39 0.19
C SER A 126 0.97 26.68 -0.98
#